data_AF-A0A1S7DQV8-F1
#
_entry.id   AF-A0A1S7DQV8-F1
#
_cell.length_a   1.000
_cell.length_b   1.000
_cell.length_c   1.000
_cell.angle_alpha   90.00
_cell.angle_beta   90.00
_cell.angle_gamma   90.00
#
_symmetry.space_group_name_H-M   'P 1'
#
loop_
_entity.id
_entity.type
_entity.pdbx_description
1 polymer ?
#
loop_
_entity_poly.entity_id
_entity_poly.type
_entity_poly.pdbx_seq_one_letter_code
_entity_poly.pdbx_strand_id
1 'polypeptide(L)'
;MRKAYLTVVFIILPICVFSQNKELIKEKVLDSLNLSKESEQNWESYKKALQIYPLNKDFDGTVEGSYLKNKENILFKGHVKSRNELLKIKIESEDRQRKTSITLKEGLVEILRAAKYIFNFSNSKSVPYKEYVKRKSDNQWCFYNISNASKENLGINKEKNTGRCVSIDNDGAIYKIESFVSPKTSDEKDKDLVHNHNFTIEFERDNDSLVFSKFSCVVMNYINDNQIKFIINFKSK
;
A
#
# COMPACT_ATOMS: atom_id res chain seq x y z
N MET A 1 -14.07 31.44 11.89
CA MET A 1 -14.26 30.13 11.19
C MET A 1 -12.94 29.65 10.57
N ARG A 2 -12.04 29.02 11.34
CA ARG A 2 -10.70 28.56 10.89
C ARG A 2 -10.30 27.25 11.60
N LYS A 3 -11.13 26.19 11.51
CA LYS A 3 -10.90 24.92 12.23
C LYS A 3 -10.78 23.66 11.34
N ALA A 4 -10.96 23.75 10.02
CA ALA A 4 -11.12 22.55 9.16
C ALA A 4 -9.87 22.10 8.37
N TYR A 5 -8.80 22.89 8.25
CA TYR A 5 -7.80 22.68 7.19
C TYR A 5 -6.68 21.66 7.47
N LEU A 6 -6.57 21.11 8.68
CA LEU A 6 -5.47 20.15 8.97
C LEU A 6 -5.90 18.68 8.90
N THR A 7 -7.19 18.41 8.98
CA THR A 7 -7.74 17.05 8.98
C THR A 7 -7.80 16.46 7.56
N VAL A 8 -7.72 17.31 6.53
CA VAL A 8 -7.96 16.94 5.12
C VAL A 8 -6.77 16.20 4.48
N VAL A 9 -5.53 16.35 4.98
CA VAL A 9 -4.38 15.63 4.40
C VAL A 9 -4.31 14.17 4.86
N PHE A 10 -4.96 13.81 5.98
CA PHE A 10 -4.95 12.44 6.52
C PHE A 10 -6.30 11.74 6.60
N ILE A 11 -7.44 12.45 6.56
CA ILE A 11 -8.77 11.81 6.40
C ILE A 11 -8.91 11.14 5.01
N ILE A 12 -8.08 11.55 4.05
CA ILE A 12 -8.14 11.06 2.67
C ILE A 12 -6.89 10.23 2.31
N LEU A 13 -6.24 9.61 3.29
CA LEU A 13 -5.78 8.24 3.08
C LEU A 13 -7.09 7.47 3.10
N PRO A 14 -7.72 7.14 1.97
CA PRO A 14 -8.87 6.30 2.05
C PRO A 14 -8.26 4.93 2.35
N ILE A 15 -8.17 4.65 3.65
CA ILE A 15 -8.76 3.43 4.19
C ILE A 15 -10.03 3.14 3.39
N CYS A 16 -10.83 4.10 2.89
CA CYS A 16 -11.89 3.85 1.90
C CYS A 16 -11.50 3.16 0.57
N VAL A 17 -10.24 3.04 0.12
CA VAL A 17 -9.88 2.16 -1.02
C VAL A 17 -9.84 0.70 -0.56
N PHE A 18 -9.60 0.44 0.74
CA PHE A 18 -9.54 -0.89 1.33
C PHE A 18 -10.66 -1.20 2.36
N SER A 19 -11.43 -0.22 2.83
CA SER A 19 -12.50 -0.30 3.84
C SER A 19 -13.88 -0.13 3.26
N GLN A 20 -13.99 0.42 2.04
CA GLN A 20 -15.14 0.11 1.18
C GLN A 20 -15.13 -1.35 0.75
N ASN A 21 -14.04 -2.08 1.02
CA ASN A 21 -13.86 -3.48 0.68
C ASN A 21 -14.02 -4.42 1.88
N LYS A 22 -15.02 -4.19 2.73
CA LYS A 22 -15.61 -5.30 3.51
C LYS A 22 -16.05 -6.46 2.60
N GLU A 23 -16.25 -6.21 1.30
CA GLU A 23 -16.44 -7.24 0.27
C GLU A 23 -15.16 -7.96 -0.19
N LEU A 24 -13.95 -7.38 -0.13
CA LEU A 24 -12.69 -8.10 -0.45
C LEU A 24 -12.37 -9.21 0.59
N ILE A 25 -13.01 -9.15 1.76
CA ILE A 25 -12.85 -10.13 2.83
C ILE A 25 -13.63 -11.42 2.54
N LYS A 26 -14.50 -11.44 1.52
CA LYS A 26 -15.13 -12.68 1.09
C LYS A 26 -14.12 -13.50 0.28
N GLU A 27 -13.41 -14.39 0.96
CA GLU A 27 -12.83 -15.57 0.32
C GLU A 27 -13.96 -16.32 -0.39
N LYS A 28 -14.01 -16.18 -1.71
CA LYS A 28 -14.81 -17.05 -2.54
C LYS A 28 -13.86 -17.98 -3.28
N VAL A 29 -14.19 -19.27 -3.24
CA VAL A 29 -13.77 -20.25 -4.25
C VAL A 29 -14.03 -19.64 -5.64
N LEU A 30 -13.16 -19.92 -6.61
CA LEU A 30 -13.14 -19.33 -7.97
C LEU A 30 -14.50 -19.19 -8.68
N ASP A 31 -15.52 -19.93 -8.25
CA ASP A 31 -16.80 -20.18 -8.90
C ASP A 31 -17.65 -18.95 -9.27
N SER A 32 -17.27 -17.71 -8.92
CA SER A 32 -18.05 -16.52 -9.28
C SER A 32 -17.32 -15.35 -9.94
N LEU A 33 -16.08 -15.53 -10.43
CA LEU A 33 -15.39 -14.49 -11.21
C LEU A 33 -15.01 -15.02 -12.60
N ASN A 34 -15.60 -14.43 -13.64
CA ASN A 34 -15.21 -14.71 -15.03
C ASN A 34 -14.01 -13.81 -15.38
N LEU A 35 -12.79 -14.27 -15.11
CA LEU A 35 -11.56 -13.60 -15.52
C LEU A 35 -11.18 -14.01 -16.95
N SER A 36 -10.24 -13.29 -17.57
CA SER A 36 -9.62 -13.76 -18.80
C SER A 36 -8.72 -14.98 -18.53
N LYS A 37 -8.62 -15.90 -19.51
CA LYS A 37 -7.74 -17.07 -19.43
C LYS A 37 -6.27 -16.73 -19.11
N GLU A 38 -5.76 -15.62 -19.64
CA GLU A 38 -4.40 -15.15 -19.34
C GLU A 38 -4.24 -14.79 -17.86
N SER A 39 -5.20 -14.04 -17.31
CA SER A 39 -5.19 -13.67 -15.89
C SER A 39 -5.26 -14.90 -14.97
N GLU A 40 -6.08 -15.89 -15.33
CA GLU A 40 -6.17 -17.15 -14.59
C GLU A 40 -4.83 -17.91 -14.61
N GLN A 41 -4.19 -18.04 -15.78
CA GLN A 41 -2.88 -18.67 -15.90
C GLN A 41 -1.80 -17.95 -15.08
N ASN A 42 -1.79 -16.61 -15.14
CA ASN A 42 -0.86 -15.80 -14.35
C ASN A 42 -1.09 -15.98 -12.85
N TRP A 43 -2.35 -16.04 -12.41
CA TRP A 43 -2.68 -16.32 -11.02
C TRP A 43 -2.22 -17.70 -10.56
N GLU A 44 -2.46 -18.74 -11.36
CA GLU A 44 -1.98 -20.09 -11.05
C GLU A 44 -0.44 -20.14 -10.99
N SER A 45 0.25 -19.43 -11.88
CA SER A 45 1.71 -19.35 -11.84
C SER A 45 2.22 -18.65 -10.56
N TYR A 46 1.54 -17.59 -10.12
CA TYR A 46 1.83 -16.91 -8.86
C TYR A 46 1.69 -17.84 -7.66
N LYS A 47 0.55 -18.56 -7.56
CA LYS A 47 0.30 -19.51 -6.45
C LYS A 47 1.32 -20.65 -6.38
N LYS A 48 1.84 -21.07 -7.54
CA LYS A 48 2.90 -22.09 -7.65
C LYS A 48 4.24 -21.55 -7.18
N ALA A 49 4.57 -20.31 -7.54
CA ALA A 49 5.80 -19.65 -7.11
C ALA A 49 5.79 -19.28 -5.62
N LEU A 50 4.63 -18.90 -5.07
CA LEU A 50 4.51 -18.43 -3.69
C LEU A 50 4.63 -19.57 -2.66
N GLN A 51 5.56 -19.39 -1.73
CA GLN A 51 5.62 -20.06 -0.44
C GLN A 51 5.19 -19.08 0.65
N ILE A 52 4.30 -19.52 1.54
CA ILE A 52 3.73 -18.66 2.58
C ILE A 52 4.71 -18.59 3.75
N TYR A 53 5.21 -17.40 4.04
CA TYR A 53 6.01 -17.11 5.22
C TYR A 53 5.26 -16.13 6.14
N PRO A 54 5.11 -16.41 7.44
CA PRO A 54 4.51 -15.45 8.37
C PRO A 54 5.37 -14.18 8.48
N LEU A 55 4.72 -13.03 8.67
CA LEU A 55 5.42 -11.79 8.97
C LEU A 55 5.68 -11.67 10.48
N ASN A 56 6.92 -11.45 10.85
CA ASN A 56 7.31 -11.09 12.21
C ASN A 56 6.64 -9.77 12.59
N LYS A 57 5.83 -9.81 13.66
CA LYS A 57 5.05 -8.65 14.13
C LYS A 57 5.89 -7.65 14.92
N ASP A 58 7.08 -8.06 15.35
CA ASP A 58 7.98 -7.26 16.15
C ASP A 58 9.07 -6.62 15.28
N PHE A 59 9.19 -5.30 15.37
CA PHE A 59 10.12 -4.53 14.58
C PHE A 59 10.55 -3.24 15.31
N ASP A 60 11.68 -2.69 14.90
CA ASP A 60 12.24 -1.43 15.39
C ASP A 60 12.80 -0.70 14.18
N GLY A 61 12.40 0.56 13.96
CA GLY A 61 12.77 1.28 12.75
C GLY A 61 12.86 2.78 12.92
N THR A 62 13.71 3.41 12.13
CA THR A 62 13.91 4.85 12.07
C THR A 62 13.10 5.44 10.92
N VAL A 63 12.39 6.53 11.18
CA VAL A 63 11.58 7.26 10.20
C VAL A 63 12.30 8.54 9.82
N GLU A 64 12.40 8.81 8.53
CA GLU A 64 12.83 10.11 8.00
C GLU A 64 11.90 10.52 6.86
N GLY A 65 11.51 11.80 6.81
CA GLY A 65 10.60 12.27 5.79
C GLY A 65 10.46 13.78 5.71
N SER A 66 9.64 14.20 4.75
CA SER A 66 9.35 15.59 4.44
C SER A 66 7.86 15.77 4.16
N TYR A 67 7.27 16.81 4.73
CA TYR A 67 5.90 17.23 4.48
C TYR A 67 5.89 18.60 3.80
N LEU A 68 5.56 18.63 2.52
CA LEU A 68 5.27 19.85 1.78
C LEU A 68 3.85 20.30 2.14
N LYS A 69 3.76 21.45 2.82
CA LYS A 69 2.52 22.07 3.26
C LYS A 69 2.51 23.52 2.81
N ASN A 70 1.58 23.92 1.95
CA ASN A 70 1.48 25.29 1.46
C ASN A 70 2.81 25.83 0.89
N LYS A 71 3.53 25.01 0.12
CA LYS A 71 4.89 25.30 -0.43
C LYS A 71 6.03 25.37 0.59
N GLU A 72 5.76 25.18 1.88
CA GLU A 72 6.80 25.03 2.90
C GLU A 72 7.12 23.56 3.09
N ASN A 73 8.41 23.23 3.07
CA ASN A 73 8.87 21.87 3.32
C ASN A 73 9.23 21.70 4.80
N ILE A 74 8.50 20.84 5.49
CA ILE A 74 8.71 20.54 6.91
C ILE A 74 9.38 19.16 7.00
N LEU A 75 10.64 19.11 7.41
CA LEU A 75 11.29 17.82 7.64
C LEU A 75 10.80 17.23 8.97
N PHE A 76 10.75 15.90 9.02
CA PHE A 76 10.45 15.17 10.24
C PHE A 76 11.29 13.91 10.34
N LYS A 77 11.57 13.54 11.59
CA LYS A 77 12.24 12.30 11.93
C LYS A 77 11.49 11.60 13.04
N GLY A 78 11.75 10.31 13.21
CA GLY A 78 11.10 9.56 14.25
C GLY A 78 11.55 8.14 14.39
N HIS A 79 10.80 7.43 15.20
CA HIS A 79 11.05 6.05 15.54
C HIS A 79 9.72 5.29 15.62
N VAL A 80 9.69 4.11 15.01
CA VAL A 80 8.58 3.17 15.08
C VAL A 80 9.05 1.88 15.72
N LYS A 81 8.23 1.33 16.61
CA LYS A 81 8.53 0.08 17.31
C LYS A 81 7.26 -0.72 17.53
N SER A 82 7.27 -2.00 17.18
CA SER A 82 6.25 -2.96 17.57
C SER A 82 6.89 -4.01 18.47
N ARG A 83 6.29 -4.27 19.63
CA ARG A 83 6.62 -5.40 20.51
C ARG A 83 5.35 -5.96 21.10
N ASN A 84 5.14 -7.28 21.04
CA ASN A 84 3.92 -7.93 21.53
C ASN A 84 2.66 -7.23 21.01
N GLU A 85 2.66 -6.91 19.71
CA GLU A 85 1.56 -6.23 19.01
C GLU A 85 1.30 -4.76 19.43
N LEU A 86 2.05 -4.22 20.39
CA LEU A 86 1.96 -2.82 20.79
C LEU A 86 2.83 -1.93 19.90
N LEU A 87 2.16 -1.13 19.06
CA LEU A 87 2.81 -0.14 18.19
C LEU A 87 3.08 1.18 18.94
N LYS A 88 4.35 1.55 19.02
CA LYS A 88 4.83 2.84 19.54
C LYS A 88 5.44 3.64 18.40
N ILE A 89 5.01 4.90 18.27
CA ILE A 89 5.51 5.84 17.26
C ILE A 89 5.86 7.16 17.95
N LYS A 90 7.09 7.62 17.73
CA LYS A 90 7.57 8.96 18.11
C LYS A 90 7.94 9.71 16.84
N ILE A 91 7.41 10.92 16.67
CA ILE A 91 7.72 11.82 15.54
C ILE A 91 8.07 13.20 16.08
N GLU A 92 9.12 13.76 15.52
CA GLU A 92 9.60 15.12 15.76
C GLU A 92 9.62 15.85 14.42
N SER A 93 8.95 17.00 14.35
CA SER A 93 8.91 17.86 13.17
C SER A 93 9.69 19.15 13.41
N GLU A 94 10.36 19.66 12.38
CA GLU A 94 11.17 20.88 12.48
C GLU A 94 10.35 22.13 12.82
N ASP A 95 9.09 22.18 12.40
CA ASP A 95 8.15 23.27 12.73
C ASP A 95 7.77 23.31 14.23
N ARG A 96 8.13 22.26 14.99
CA ARG A 96 7.81 22.03 16.41
C ARG A 96 6.32 22.17 16.74
N GLN A 97 5.44 22.14 15.73
CA GLN A 97 4.02 22.26 15.95
C GLN A 97 3.49 20.90 16.41
N ARG A 98 3.04 20.82 17.67
CA ARG A 98 2.43 19.62 18.24
C ARG A 98 1.37 18.99 17.32
N LYS A 99 0.60 19.83 16.63
CA LYS A 99 -0.45 19.38 15.70
C LYS A 99 0.13 18.65 14.48
N THR A 100 1.21 19.16 13.89
CA THR A 100 1.93 18.50 12.78
C THR A 100 2.45 17.13 13.21
N SER A 101 3.10 17.04 14.37
CA SER A 101 3.64 15.77 14.88
C SER A 101 2.55 14.73 15.17
N ILE A 102 1.39 15.13 15.72
CA ILE A 102 0.23 14.24 15.93
C ILE A 102 -0.28 13.70 14.60
N THR A 103 -0.48 14.58 13.62
CA THR A 103 -0.99 14.23 12.30
C THR A 103 -0.06 13.27 11.55
N LEU A 104 1.26 13.52 11.57
CA LEU A 104 2.25 12.61 10.99
C LEU A 104 2.25 11.23 11.67
N LYS A 105 2.12 11.21 13.00
CA LYS A 105 2.03 9.97 13.78
C LYS A 105 0.80 9.14 13.38
N GLU A 106 -0.38 9.75 13.35
CA GLU A 106 -1.63 9.07 12.94
C GLU A 106 -1.52 8.50 11.52
N GLY A 107 -0.93 9.28 10.62
CA GLY A 107 -0.60 8.85 9.27
C GLY A 107 0.24 7.60 9.17
N LEU A 108 1.35 7.57 9.92
CA LEU A 108 2.25 6.43 9.94
C LEU A 108 1.58 5.18 10.50
N VAL A 109 0.67 5.32 11.48
CA VAL A 109 -0.13 4.18 11.98
C VAL A 109 -0.95 3.58 10.86
N GLU A 110 -1.69 4.39 10.10
CA GLU A 110 -2.54 3.89 9.02
C GLU A 110 -1.73 3.27 7.88
N ILE A 111 -0.59 3.86 7.55
CA ILE A 111 0.27 3.33 6.50
C ILE A 111 0.88 1.97 6.90
N LEU A 112 1.32 1.82 8.16
CA LEU A 112 1.81 0.53 8.66
C LEU A 112 0.69 -0.53 8.72
N ARG A 113 -0.55 -0.13 9.03
CA ARG A 113 -1.72 -1.03 8.96
C ARG A 113 -1.99 -1.48 7.53
N ALA A 114 -1.99 -0.55 6.57
CA ALA A 114 -2.16 -0.86 5.15
C ALA A 114 -1.04 -1.77 4.64
N ALA A 115 0.21 -1.53 5.02
CA ALA A 115 1.34 -2.36 4.67
C ALA A 115 1.17 -3.81 5.15
N LYS A 116 0.76 -4.01 6.42
CA LYS A 116 0.45 -5.34 6.98
C LYS A 116 -0.70 -6.02 6.24
N TYR A 117 -1.77 -5.27 5.94
CA TYR A 117 -2.91 -5.79 5.20
C TYR A 117 -2.51 -6.29 3.81
N ILE A 118 -1.75 -5.47 3.07
CA ILE A 118 -1.29 -5.78 1.71
C ILE A 118 -0.32 -6.95 1.69
N PHE A 119 0.56 -7.02 2.68
CA PHE A 119 1.42 -8.19 2.86
C PHE A 119 0.58 -9.45 3.05
N ASN A 120 -0.34 -9.48 4.03
CA ASN A 120 -1.16 -10.67 4.30
C ASN A 120 -1.99 -11.09 3.09
N PHE A 121 -2.52 -10.11 2.36
CA PHE A 121 -3.31 -10.36 1.16
C PHE A 121 -2.46 -10.92 0.01
N SER A 122 -1.24 -10.40 -0.17
CA SER A 122 -0.30 -10.92 -1.17
C SER A 122 0.24 -12.29 -0.78
N ASN A 123 0.51 -12.50 0.51
CA ASN A 123 1.00 -13.76 1.06
C ASN A 123 -0.10 -14.82 1.24
N SER A 124 -1.17 -14.74 0.44
CA SER A 124 -2.27 -15.69 0.43
C SER A 124 -2.37 -16.38 -0.93
N LYS A 125 -2.80 -17.65 -0.91
CA LYS A 125 -3.17 -18.41 -2.11
C LYS A 125 -4.66 -18.28 -2.45
N SER A 126 -5.42 -17.55 -1.63
CA SER A 126 -6.83 -17.25 -1.86
C SER A 126 -6.97 -16.25 -3.01
N VAL A 127 -7.98 -16.45 -3.87
CA VAL A 127 -8.21 -15.61 -5.05
C VAL A 127 -8.71 -14.23 -4.61
N PRO A 128 -8.05 -13.15 -5.05
CA PRO A 128 -8.55 -11.80 -4.84
C PRO A 128 -9.89 -11.57 -5.55
N TYR A 129 -10.88 -11.04 -4.84
CA TYR A 129 -12.13 -10.61 -5.47
C TYR A 129 -11.85 -9.39 -6.37
N LYS A 130 -12.10 -9.53 -7.68
CA LYS A 130 -12.00 -8.46 -8.70
C LYS A 130 -10.57 -7.93 -8.96
N GLU A 131 -9.58 -8.81 -9.08
CA GLU A 131 -8.25 -8.43 -9.58
C GLU A 131 -7.92 -9.12 -10.91
N TYR A 132 -7.28 -8.37 -11.81
CA TYR A 132 -6.64 -8.90 -13.01
C TYR A 132 -5.14 -9.08 -12.73
N VAL A 133 -4.60 -10.24 -13.09
CA VAL A 133 -3.20 -10.61 -12.79
C VAL A 133 -2.37 -10.63 -14.08
N LYS A 134 -1.28 -9.88 -14.08
CA LYS A 134 -0.29 -9.86 -15.16
C LYS A 134 1.09 -10.21 -14.62
N ARG A 135 1.77 -11.16 -15.24
CA ARG A 135 3.19 -11.40 -14.98
C ARG A 135 4.02 -10.33 -15.70
N LYS A 136 4.87 -9.59 -14.97
CA LYS A 136 5.76 -8.58 -15.55
C LYS A 136 7.15 -9.12 -15.85
N SER A 137 7.63 -10.07 -15.05
CA SER A 137 8.90 -10.76 -15.22
C SER A 137 8.82 -12.14 -14.57
N ASP A 138 9.91 -12.91 -14.62
CA ASP A 138 9.91 -14.27 -14.09
C ASP A 138 9.44 -14.37 -12.63
N ASN A 139 9.78 -13.36 -11.83
CA ASN A 139 9.56 -13.35 -10.39
C ASN A 139 8.66 -12.20 -9.93
N GLN A 140 7.89 -11.58 -10.84
CA GLN A 140 7.02 -10.45 -10.51
C GLN A 140 5.63 -10.56 -11.14
N TRP A 141 4.61 -10.43 -10.29
CA TRP A 141 3.20 -10.41 -10.67
C TRP A 141 2.55 -9.12 -10.22
N CYS A 142 1.79 -8.50 -11.12
CA CYS A 142 1.02 -7.30 -10.84
C CYS A 142 -0.48 -7.60 -10.84
N PHE A 143 -1.15 -7.11 -9.81
CA PHE A 143 -2.54 -7.28 -9.48
C PHE A 143 -3.24 -5.93 -9.64
N TYR A 144 -4.15 -5.86 -10.59
CA TYR A 144 -4.87 -4.63 -10.95
C TYR A 144 -6.31 -4.74 -10.50
N ASN A 145 -6.81 -3.72 -9.79
CA ASN A 145 -8.19 -3.70 -9.33
C ASN A 145 -9.16 -3.49 -10.51
N ILE A 146 -10.16 -4.36 -10.64
CA ILE A 146 -11.20 -4.27 -11.68
C ILE A 146 -12.48 -3.66 -11.07
N SER A 147 -13.09 -2.70 -11.78
CA SER A 147 -14.46 -2.24 -11.44
C SER A 147 -15.52 -3.25 -11.95
N ASN A 148 -16.77 -3.19 -11.46
CA ASN A 148 -17.87 -4.11 -11.82
C ASN A 148 -18.33 -4.07 -13.31
N ALA A 149 -17.42 -3.94 -14.28
CA ALA A 149 -17.76 -3.98 -15.70
C ALA A 149 -17.97 -5.42 -16.17
N SER A 150 -19.09 -5.65 -16.85
CA SER A 150 -19.56 -6.92 -17.39
C SER A 150 -18.60 -7.57 -18.40
N LYS A 151 -18.80 -8.89 -18.58
CA LYS A 151 -18.04 -9.87 -19.39
C LYS A 151 -17.47 -9.39 -20.75
N GLU A 152 -18.03 -8.36 -21.37
CA GLU A 152 -17.72 -8.01 -22.77
C GLU A 152 -16.72 -6.85 -22.92
N ASN A 153 -16.30 -6.20 -21.83
CA ASN A 153 -15.40 -5.05 -21.89
C ASN A 153 -14.22 -5.16 -20.93
N LEU A 154 -13.59 -6.34 -20.84
CA LEU A 154 -12.22 -6.48 -20.30
C LEU A 154 -11.16 -5.95 -21.28
N GLY A 155 -11.54 -5.02 -22.18
CA GLY A 155 -10.59 -4.13 -22.79
C GLY A 155 -9.85 -3.41 -21.68
N ILE A 156 -8.53 -3.45 -21.75
CA ILE A 156 -7.54 -2.89 -20.80
C ILE A 156 -7.74 -1.37 -20.54
N ASN A 157 -8.79 -0.74 -21.08
CA ASN A 157 -9.11 0.68 -21.01
C ASN A 157 -10.12 1.10 -19.93
N LYS A 158 -10.39 0.26 -18.91
CA LYS A 158 -11.16 0.70 -17.71
C LYS A 158 -10.40 0.43 -16.42
N GLU A 159 -9.08 0.62 -16.47
CA GLU A 159 -8.20 0.68 -15.30
C GLU A 159 -8.73 1.74 -14.32
N LYS A 160 -9.28 1.29 -13.20
CA LYS A 160 -8.93 2.00 -11.97
C LYS A 160 -7.45 1.71 -11.82
N ASN A 161 -6.63 2.73 -12.01
CA ASN A 161 -5.17 2.72 -12.05
C ASN A 161 -4.53 2.34 -10.70
N THR A 162 -5.17 1.47 -9.92
CA THR A 162 -4.77 1.06 -8.58
C THR A 162 -4.44 -0.42 -8.56
N GLY A 163 -3.36 -0.76 -7.89
CA GLY A 163 -2.92 -2.14 -7.83
C GLY A 163 -1.67 -2.33 -7.00
N ARG A 164 -1.10 -3.52 -7.12
CA ARG A 164 0.19 -3.85 -6.52
C ARG A 164 0.99 -4.76 -7.43
N CYS A 165 2.31 -4.68 -7.36
CA CYS A 165 3.22 -5.68 -7.90
C CYS A 165 3.92 -6.38 -6.75
N VAL A 166 3.89 -7.71 -6.78
CA VAL A 166 4.51 -8.59 -5.78
C VAL A 166 5.69 -9.27 -6.44
N SER A 167 6.85 -9.15 -5.81
CA SER A 167 8.10 -9.78 -6.27
C SER A 167 8.49 -10.88 -5.29
N ILE A 168 8.76 -12.07 -5.83
CA ILE A 168 9.04 -13.29 -5.07
C ILE A 168 10.48 -13.75 -5.37
N ASP A 169 11.21 -14.21 -4.36
CA ASP A 169 12.55 -14.78 -4.55
C ASP A 169 12.48 -16.21 -5.14
N ASN A 170 13.64 -16.78 -5.48
CA ASN A 170 13.69 -18.12 -6.08
C ASN A 170 13.18 -19.24 -5.15
N ASP A 171 13.16 -18.96 -3.85
CA ASP A 171 12.72 -19.86 -2.79
C ASP A 171 11.26 -19.55 -2.39
N GLY A 172 10.53 -18.78 -3.20
CA GLY A 172 9.10 -18.53 -3.06
C GLY A 172 8.69 -17.50 -2.01
N ALA A 173 9.61 -16.78 -1.36
CA ALA A 173 9.25 -15.73 -0.39
C ALA A 173 9.08 -14.36 -1.05
N ILE A 174 8.10 -13.59 -0.56
CA ILE A 174 7.90 -12.21 -0.97
C ILE A 174 9.03 -11.34 -0.40
N TYR A 175 9.82 -10.72 -1.28
CA TYR A 175 10.86 -9.77 -0.87
C TYR A 175 10.48 -8.31 -1.13
N LYS A 176 9.51 -8.06 -2.01
CA LYS A 176 9.05 -6.69 -2.33
C LYS A 176 7.59 -6.63 -2.74
N ILE A 177 6.86 -5.64 -2.23
CA ILE A 177 5.53 -5.24 -2.72
C ILE A 177 5.53 -3.76 -3.06
N GLU A 178 5.14 -3.43 -4.28
CA GLU A 178 4.99 -2.07 -4.78
C GLU A 178 3.51 -1.80 -5.03
N SER A 179 2.90 -0.90 -4.26
CA SER A 179 1.53 -0.44 -4.54
C SER A 179 1.55 0.88 -5.28
N PHE A 180 0.61 1.01 -6.21
CA PHE A 180 0.46 2.20 -7.03
C PHE A 180 -1.00 2.61 -7.10
N VAL A 181 -1.19 3.93 -7.14
CA VAL A 181 -2.40 4.60 -7.62
C VAL A 181 -1.94 5.62 -8.64
N SER A 182 -2.18 5.33 -9.92
CA SER A 182 -1.96 6.28 -10.99
C SER A 182 -3.25 7.11 -11.18
N PRO A 183 -3.15 8.40 -11.51
CA PRO A 183 -4.32 9.20 -11.82
C PRO A 183 -4.90 8.72 -13.15
N LYS A 184 -6.23 8.78 -13.33
CA LYS A 184 -6.84 8.55 -14.65
C LYS A 184 -6.17 9.47 -15.67
N THR A 185 -5.77 8.94 -16.82
CA THR A 185 -5.28 9.70 -17.97
C THR A 185 -6.39 10.30 -18.83
N SER A 186 -7.63 10.34 -18.36
CA SER A 186 -8.76 10.89 -19.13
C SER A 186 -9.64 11.82 -18.29
N ASP A 187 -9.67 13.07 -18.75
CA ASP A 187 -10.54 14.20 -18.41
C ASP A 187 -10.41 14.86 -17.02
N GLU A 188 -10.03 16.14 -17.08
CA GLU A 188 -9.75 17.10 -16.01
C GLU A 188 -10.91 17.40 -15.03
N LYS A 189 -11.96 16.57 -14.97
CA LYS A 189 -13.22 16.89 -14.28
C LYS A 189 -13.46 16.19 -12.93
N ASP A 190 -12.64 15.20 -12.55
CA ASP A 190 -12.73 14.53 -11.23
C ASP A 190 -11.65 15.04 -10.23
N LYS A 191 -11.41 16.36 -10.19
CA LYS A 191 -10.39 16.97 -9.32
C LYS A 191 -10.66 16.82 -7.82
N ASP A 192 -11.86 16.39 -7.41
CA ASP A 192 -12.29 16.45 -6.01
C ASP A 192 -11.69 15.36 -5.09
N LEU A 193 -11.00 14.33 -5.60
CA LEU A 193 -10.59 13.18 -4.76
C LEU A 193 -9.23 12.54 -5.08
N VAL A 194 -8.42 13.10 -6.00
CA VAL A 194 -7.22 12.39 -6.48
C VAL A 194 -6.06 12.53 -5.49
N HIS A 195 -5.86 11.50 -4.67
CA HIS A 195 -4.61 11.26 -3.96
C HIS A 195 -3.82 10.18 -4.71
N ASN A 196 -2.64 10.51 -5.23
CA ASN A 196 -1.72 9.47 -5.66
C ASN A 196 -0.91 9.01 -4.47
N HIS A 197 -0.83 7.69 -4.32
CA HIS A 197 0.09 7.07 -3.40
C HIS A 197 0.91 6.02 -4.13
N ASN A 198 2.20 6.06 -3.87
CA ASN A 198 3.10 4.97 -4.19
C ASN A 198 3.79 4.59 -2.90
N PHE A 199 3.73 3.30 -2.55
CA PHE A 199 4.58 2.79 -1.49
C PHE A 199 5.22 1.48 -1.90
N THR A 200 6.42 1.31 -1.38
CA THR A 200 7.23 0.12 -1.54
C THR A 200 7.47 -0.46 -0.16
N ILE A 201 7.21 -1.74 -0.04
CA ILE A 201 7.44 -2.53 1.17
C ILE A 201 8.49 -3.58 0.79
N GLU A 202 9.60 -3.58 1.50
CA GLU A 202 10.69 -4.54 1.30
C GLU A 202 10.80 -5.43 2.54
N PHE A 203 11.13 -6.69 2.30
CA PHE A 203 11.20 -7.72 3.31
C PHE A 203 12.53 -8.47 3.23
N GLU A 204 12.98 -8.96 4.37
CA GLU A 204 14.11 -9.88 4.51
C GLU A 204 13.62 -11.17 5.17
N ARG A 205 14.32 -12.27 4.89
CA ARG A 205 14.08 -13.55 5.58
C ARG A 205 14.68 -13.50 6.99
N ASP A 206 13.91 -13.95 7.97
CA ASP A 206 14.32 -14.22 9.34
C ASP A 206 13.85 -15.62 9.70
N ASN A 207 14.72 -16.61 9.48
CA ASN A 207 14.43 -18.03 9.63
C ASN A 207 13.16 -18.43 8.85
N ASP A 208 12.15 -18.96 9.54
CA ASP A 208 10.87 -19.38 8.96
C ASP A 208 9.86 -18.22 8.84
N SER A 209 10.32 -16.97 8.88
CA SER A 209 9.47 -15.78 8.82
C SER A 209 10.07 -14.69 7.94
N LEU A 210 9.26 -13.67 7.67
CA LEU A 210 9.70 -12.44 7.01
C LEU A 210 9.71 -11.29 8.02
N VAL A 211 10.68 -10.41 7.90
CA VAL A 211 10.75 -9.14 8.63
C VAL A 211 10.66 -7.99 7.63
N PHE A 212 10.10 -6.86 8.06
CA PHE A 212 10.24 -5.63 7.27
C PHE A 212 11.71 -5.22 7.25
N SER A 213 12.25 -4.90 6.08
CA SER A 213 13.59 -4.30 5.94
C SER A 213 13.48 -2.80 5.68
N LYS A 214 12.58 -2.42 4.76
CA LYS A 214 12.37 -1.02 4.39
C LYS A 214 10.93 -0.76 3.98
N PHE A 215 10.48 0.45 4.27
CA PHE A 215 9.21 0.96 3.77
C PHE A 215 9.43 2.36 3.22
N SER A 216 8.99 2.64 2.00
CA SER A 216 9.01 3.99 1.43
C SER A 216 7.64 4.38 0.95
N CYS A 217 7.23 5.62 1.17
CA CYS A 217 5.93 6.11 0.72
C CYS A 217 6.01 7.55 0.24
N VAL A 218 5.27 7.82 -0.83
CA VAL A 218 4.98 9.13 -1.36
C VAL A 218 3.48 9.27 -1.50
N VAL A 219 2.91 10.26 -0.84
CA VAL A 219 1.49 10.65 -0.96
C VAL A 219 1.43 12.08 -1.48
N MET A 220 0.69 12.32 -2.54
CA MET A 220 0.48 13.65 -3.12
C MET A 220 -1.01 13.97 -3.15
N ASN A 221 -1.36 15.18 -2.71
CA ASN A 221 -2.68 15.77 -2.87
C ASN A 221 -2.63 16.77 -4.03
N TYR A 222 -3.29 16.46 -5.15
CA TYR A 222 -3.29 17.33 -6.33
C TYR A 222 -4.21 18.56 -6.22
N ILE A 223 -5.04 18.64 -5.17
CA ILE A 223 -5.94 19.79 -4.95
C ILE A 223 -5.16 20.98 -4.38
N ASN A 224 -4.16 20.71 -3.55
CA ASN A 224 -3.43 21.75 -2.81
C ASN A 224 -1.91 21.58 -2.86
N ASP A 225 -1.41 20.69 -3.73
CA ASP A 225 0.00 20.33 -3.90
C ASP A 225 0.71 19.87 -2.61
N ASN A 226 -0.03 19.56 -1.55
CA ASN A 226 0.57 19.05 -0.34
C ASN A 226 1.09 17.63 -0.60
N GLN A 227 2.28 17.35 -0.10
CA GLN A 227 2.97 16.10 -0.35
C GLN A 227 3.65 15.59 0.91
N ILE A 228 3.53 14.30 1.17
CA ILE A 228 4.30 13.63 2.22
C ILE A 228 5.18 12.58 1.55
N LYS A 229 6.48 12.61 1.88
CA LYS A 229 7.44 11.58 1.51
C LYS A 229 8.10 11.07 2.78
N PHE A 230 8.24 9.76 2.93
CA PHE A 230 9.05 9.23 4.01
C PHE A 230 9.59 7.84 3.69
N ILE A 231 10.62 7.49 4.45
CA ILE A 231 11.23 6.17 4.50
C ILE A 231 11.26 5.72 5.95
N ILE A 232 10.96 4.45 6.17
CA ILE A 232 11.20 3.73 7.40
C ILE A 232 12.27 2.68 7.09
N ASN A 233 13.42 2.79 7.75
CA ASN A 233 14.44 1.75 7.72
C ASN A 233 14.29 0.92 8.99
N PHE A 234 14.01 -0.37 8.83
CA PHE A 234 13.89 -1.29 9.95
C PHE A 234 15.26 -1.87 10.26
N LYS A 235 15.52 -2.13 11.54
CA LYS A 235 16.73 -2.82 11.97
C LYS A 235 16.55 -4.30 11.69
N SER A 236 17.44 -4.85 10.87
CA SER A 236 17.61 -6.31 10.80
C SER A 236 18.10 -6.79 12.17
N LYS A 237 17.54 -7.91 12.66
CA LYS A 237 17.86 -8.46 13.98
C LYS A 237 19.19 -9.20 13.97
#